data_AF-A0A7S0XGB7-F1
#
_entry.id   AF-A0A7S0XGB7-F1
#
_cell.length_a   1.000
_cell.length_b   1.000
_cell.length_c   1.000
_cell.angle_alpha   90.00
_cell.angle_beta   90.00
_cell.angle_gamma   90.00
#
_symmetry.space_group_name_H-M   'P 1'
#
loop_
_entity.id
_entity.type
_entity.pdbx_description
1 polymer ?
#
loop_
_entity_poly.entity_id
_entity_poly.type
_entity_poly.pdbx_seq_one_letter_code
_entity_poly.pdbx_strand_id
1 'polypeptide(L)'
;PHTGMQGRAVSLVSSGTSLASLAHTAGRLGCTRSVVVTRGIRSRPFDPLHHSGSSSSASYASVFPRHCHRRAAPETPETGRRRLSFSAAACLTRTLTATAAMARISDEEASGLVGDVFFLDEFALRQWDDPSYGGTRFPGFDKAEFVRRIHEAHAAGAGLVDGYAPFCKHVFVPNFVAATKVGAIAITKENQHLLRSGYSARSAAELPVLTRWFPEADVEIPDATFLDVILYSRGQLELERAAMASKQERPALPDAPWGIISVKGQTEDYECPMTPITMMRNALGQDEGGSGVPVDREKYDASVEYHTHHAPLVAADSPNGE
;
A
#
# COMPACT_ATOMS: atom_id res chain seq x y z
N PRO A 1 23.92 -70.57 22.90
CA PRO A 1 24.82 -71.09 23.96
C PRO A 1 24.99 -70.05 25.08
N HIS A 2 24.82 -70.49 26.33
CA HIS A 2 25.09 -69.80 27.62
C HIS A 2 26.41 -68.99 27.65
N THR A 3 26.71 -68.00 28.51
CA THR A 3 26.04 -67.16 29.54
C THR A 3 27.01 -66.01 29.90
N GLY A 4 26.66 -64.90 30.57
CA GLY A 4 25.36 -64.43 31.06
C GLY A 4 25.48 -63.58 32.35
N MET A 5 24.54 -62.65 32.57
CA MET A 5 24.20 -61.96 33.85
C MET A 5 25.27 -61.17 34.64
N GLN A 6 25.09 -59.85 34.68
CA GLN A 6 24.94 -59.12 35.96
C GLN A 6 23.84 -58.08 35.80
N GLY A 7 23.09 -57.79 36.86
CA GLY A 7 22.05 -56.76 36.84
C GLY A 7 21.94 -56.04 38.18
N ARG A 8 21.41 -54.82 38.14
CA ARG A 8 20.76 -54.19 39.29
C ARG A 8 19.82 -53.10 38.81
N ALA A 9 18.57 -53.16 39.25
CA ALA A 9 17.57 -52.14 39.02
C ALA A 9 17.43 -51.28 40.29
N VAL A 10 17.20 -49.98 40.11
CA VAL A 10 16.35 -49.17 40.99
C VAL A 10 15.53 -48.25 40.09
N SER A 11 14.21 -48.28 40.26
CA SER A 11 13.28 -47.35 39.63
C SER A 11 12.86 -46.31 40.66
N LEU A 12 12.70 -45.05 40.25
CA LEU A 12 11.96 -44.06 41.04
C LEU A 12 11.20 -43.12 40.12
N VAL A 13 9.88 -43.33 40.09
CA VAL A 13 8.89 -42.46 39.45
C VAL A 13 8.31 -41.54 40.51
N SER A 14 8.20 -40.25 40.20
CA SER A 14 7.26 -39.30 40.83
C SER A 14 6.99 -38.22 39.77
N SER A 15 5.81 -38.04 39.17
CA SER A 15 4.51 -37.69 39.76
C SER A 15 4.59 -36.47 40.72
N GLY A 16 3.74 -35.45 40.60
CA GLY A 16 2.75 -35.18 39.56
C GLY A 16 2.14 -33.78 39.75
N THR A 17 1.68 -33.17 38.66
CA THR A 17 1.00 -31.87 38.68
C THR A 17 -0.41 -32.02 39.25
N SER A 18 -0.82 -31.15 40.18
CA SER A 18 -2.21 -31.12 40.67
C SER A 18 -2.75 -29.69 40.73
N LEU A 19 -3.92 -29.51 40.12
CA LEU A 19 -4.73 -28.30 40.15
C LEU A 19 -5.67 -28.31 41.37
N ALA A 20 -5.71 -27.20 42.10
CA ALA A 20 -6.87 -26.73 42.89
C ALA A 20 -6.67 -25.21 43.07
N SER A 21 -7.48 -24.34 42.47
CA SER A 21 -8.86 -24.01 42.86
C SER A 21 -8.99 -23.60 44.33
N LEU A 22 -9.09 -22.29 44.56
CA LEU A 22 -9.74 -21.72 45.75
C LEU A 22 -10.34 -20.36 45.39
N ALA A 23 -11.52 -20.08 45.94
CA ALA A 23 -12.43 -19.03 45.46
C ALA A 23 -12.40 -17.74 46.30
N HIS A 24 -13.03 -16.71 45.74
CA HIS A 24 -13.66 -15.56 46.40
C HIS A 24 -13.00 -14.93 47.64
N THR A 25 -12.59 -13.66 47.48
CA THR A 25 -12.92 -12.62 48.47
C THR A 25 -13.40 -11.36 47.76
N ALA A 26 -14.56 -10.85 48.12
CA ALA A 26 -15.07 -9.57 47.64
C ALA A 26 -14.50 -8.41 48.49
N GLY A 27 -13.98 -7.37 47.84
CA GLY A 27 -13.48 -6.16 48.50
C GLY A 27 -14.01 -4.90 47.81
N ARG A 28 -15.02 -4.25 48.41
CA ARG A 28 -15.40 -2.87 48.07
C ARG A 28 -14.41 -1.88 48.69
N LEU A 29 -14.44 -0.63 48.17
CA LEU A 29 -13.64 0.57 48.51
C LEU A 29 -12.53 0.84 47.47
N GLY A 30 -12.39 2.05 46.92
CA GLY A 30 -13.21 3.25 47.06
C GLY A 30 -13.01 4.21 45.89
N CYS A 31 -13.98 5.08 45.63
CA CYS A 31 -13.93 6.01 44.51
C CYS A 31 -13.19 7.30 44.91
N THR A 32 -11.99 7.52 44.37
CA THR A 32 -11.25 8.79 44.52
C THR A 32 -11.12 9.51 43.18
N ARG A 33 -11.71 10.71 43.12
CA ARG A 33 -11.56 11.63 41.97
C ARG A 33 -10.15 12.20 41.95
N SER A 34 -9.38 11.91 40.90
CA SER A 34 -8.15 12.67 40.61
C SER A 34 -8.51 13.99 39.95
N VAL A 35 -8.38 15.08 40.70
CA VAL A 35 -8.49 16.46 40.19
C VAL A 35 -7.13 16.88 39.63
N VAL A 36 -7.02 17.01 38.30
CA VAL A 36 -5.83 17.62 37.68
C VAL A 36 -5.99 19.14 37.72
N VAL A 37 -5.33 19.79 38.67
CA VAL A 37 -5.25 21.25 38.75
C VAL A 37 -4.16 21.73 37.80
N THR A 38 -4.54 22.45 36.75
CA THR A 38 -3.62 23.22 35.92
C THR A 38 -3.04 24.39 36.71
N ARG A 39 -1.72 24.43 36.92
CA ARG A 39 -1.00 25.62 37.37
C ARG A 39 -0.16 26.18 36.23
N GLY A 40 -0.60 27.31 35.69
CA GLY A 40 0.21 28.10 34.77
C GLY A 40 1.32 28.84 35.50
N ILE A 41 2.47 28.99 34.86
CA ILE A 41 3.54 29.91 35.30
C ILE A 41 3.51 31.12 34.36
N ARG A 42 3.25 32.31 34.92
CA ARG A 42 3.35 33.58 34.21
C ARG A 42 4.78 34.12 34.30
N SER A 43 5.23 34.67 33.19
CA SER A 43 6.48 35.41 33.00
C SER A 43 6.54 36.76 33.73
N ARG A 44 7.78 37.25 33.97
CA ARG A 44 8.29 38.66 33.97
C ARG A 44 9.59 38.77 34.82
N PRO A 45 10.41 39.84 34.70
CA PRO A 45 10.99 40.44 33.48
C PRO A 45 12.49 40.88 33.65
N PHE A 46 13.15 41.33 32.56
CA PHE A 46 14.23 42.38 32.48
C PHE A 46 15.48 42.31 33.43
N ASP A 47 16.71 42.73 33.08
CA ASP A 47 17.24 43.55 31.97
C ASP A 47 18.78 43.30 31.81
N PRO A 48 19.42 43.51 30.63
CA PRO A 48 20.87 43.40 30.45
C PRO A 48 21.58 44.76 30.30
N LEU A 49 22.81 44.89 30.82
CA LEU A 49 23.65 46.08 30.64
C LEU A 49 24.73 45.90 29.55
N HIS A 50 24.66 46.77 28.52
CA HIS A 50 25.75 47.54 27.87
C HIS A 50 27.21 47.02 27.95
N HIS A 51 28.06 47.03 26.90
CA HIS A 51 28.29 47.90 25.73
C HIS A 51 29.05 47.08 24.64
N SER A 52 29.31 47.45 23.37
CA SER A 52 29.05 48.62 22.51
C SER A 52 29.42 48.26 21.03
N GLY A 53 28.73 48.82 20.02
CA GLY A 53 29.20 48.75 18.62
C GLY A 53 28.17 49.14 17.55
N SER A 54 28.22 50.42 17.11
CA SER A 54 27.73 50.98 15.82
C SER A 54 26.57 50.26 15.08
N SER A 55 25.34 50.78 15.13
CA SER A 55 24.75 51.74 14.16
C SER A 55 24.66 51.23 12.70
N SER A 56 23.52 51.24 11.99
CA SER A 56 22.32 52.06 12.14
C SER A 56 21.04 51.41 11.58
N SER A 57 19.94 51.65 12.30
CA SER A 57 18.55 51.97 11.87
C SER A 57 18.27 52.22 10.37
N ALA A 58 17.07 52.01 9.83
CA ALA A 58 15.76 52.04 10.50
C ALA A 58 14.64 51.17 9.87
N SER A 59 13.63 50.95 10.71
CA SER A 59 12.31 50.32 10.55
C SER A 59 11.56 50.41 9.22
N TYR A 60 10.77 49.34 9.00
CA TYR A 60 9.55 49.32 8.18
C TYR A 60 8.60 50.49 8.50
N ALA A 61 8.12 51.18 7.48
CA ALA A 61 6.92 52.01 7.53
C ALA A 61 6.13 51.84 6.22
N SER A 62 4.86 51.45 6.33
CA SER A 62 3.96 51.24 5.22
C SER A 62 3.42 52.57 4.68
N VAL A 63 3.70 52.88 3.41
CA VAL A 63 3.09 54.02 2.70
C VAL A 63 2.54 53.56 1.35
N PHE A 64 1.23 53.67 1.18
CA PHE A 64 0.54 53.45 -0.08
C PHE A 64 0.84 54.56 -1.09
N PRO A 65 1.19 54.22 -2.35
CA PRO A 65 0.96 55.11 -3.49
C PRO A 65 -0.49 54.94 -3.97
N ARG A 66 -1.32 55.98 -3.83
CA ARG A 66 -2.54 56.12 -4.64
C ARG A 66 -2.17 56.71 -6.00
N HIS A 67 -2.98 56.39 -7.02
CA HIS A 67 -3.01 56.92 -8.39
C HIS A 67 -2.04 56.28 -9.41
N CYS A 68 -2.56 55.26 -10.11
CA CYS A 68 -2.31 55.09 -11.54
C CYS A 68 -3.64 55.20 -12.29
N HIS A 69 -3.60 55.78 -13.49
CA HIS A 69 -4.80 56.15 -14.25
C HIS A 69 -5.60 54.95 -14.76
N ARG A 70 -6.93 55.06 -14.63
CA ARG A 70 -7.91 54.20 -15.31
C ARG A 70 -7.82 54.47 -16.82
N ARG A 71 -7.19 53.59 -17.60
CA ARG A 71 -7.37 53.57 -19.06
C ARG A 71 -8.66 52.82 -19.38
N ALA A 72 -9.53 53.44 -20.16
CA ALA A 72 -10.73 52.78 -20.67
C ALA A 72 -10.34 51.72 -21.71
N ALA A 73 -11.05 50.59 -21.72
CA ALA A 73 -11.03 49.67 -22.84
C ALA A 73 -11.86 50.27 -24.00
N PRO A 74 -11.42 50.11 -25.27
CA PRO A 74 -12.21 50.58 -26.40
C PRO A 74 -13.44 49.69 -26.61
N GLU A 75 -14.58 50.34 -26.89
CA GLU A 75 -15.82 49.66 -27.30
C GLU A 75 -15.65 49.05 -28.70
N THR A 76 -16.21 47.86 -28.91
CA THR A 76 -16.38 47.25 -30.24
C THR A 76 -17.88 46.98 -30.50
N PRO A 77 -18.34 47.10 -31.76
CA PRO A 77 -19.74 47.44 -32.04
C PRO A 77 -20.71 46.27 -32.00
N GLU A 78 -21.97 46.58 -31.70
CA GLU A 78 -23.10 45.67 -31.79
C GLU A 78 -23.25 45.05 -33.19
N THR A 79 -23.42 43.73 -33.27
CA THR A 79 -24.06 43.07 -34.42
C THR A 79 -24.82 41.81 -33.98
N GLY A 80 -26.07 41.68 -34.45
CA GLY A 80 -26.67 40.37 -34.74
C GLY A 80 -27.22 39.54 -33.57
N ARG A 81 -28.34 39.96 -32.95
CA ARG A 81 -29.21 39.02 -32.22
C ARG A 81 -29.77 37.95 -33.18
N ARG A 82 -29.23 36.71 -33.15
CA ARG A 82 -29.99 35.51 -33.53
C ARG A 82 -30.40 34.75 -32.28
N ARG A 83 -31.72 34.65 -32.05
CA ARG A 83 -32.28 33.76 -31.02
C ARG A 83 -32.12 32.32 -31.50
N LEU A 84 -31.37 31.51 -30.75
CA LEU A 84 -31.49 30.05 -30.80
C LEU A 84 -32.03 29.59 -29.46
N SER A 85 -33.28 29.13 -29.46
CA SER A 85 -33.91 28.49 -28.32
C SER A 85 -33.36 27.08 -28.15
N PHE A 86 -32.44 26.89 -27.20
CA PHE A 86 -32.07 25.54 -26.79
C PHE A 86 -33.11 24.99 -25.81
N SER A 87 -33.77 23.91 -26.22
CA SER A 87 -34.73 23.20 -25.39
C SER A 87 -34.02 22.45 -24.26
N ALA A 88 -34.41 22.69 -23.02
CA ALA A 88 -33.90 21.99 -21.85
C ALA A 88 -34.54 20.60 -21.71
N ALA A 89 -34.27 19.70 -22.65
CA ALA A 89 -34.88 18.36 -22.71
C ALA A 89 -33.97 17.31 -23.39
N ALA A 90 -32.69 17.22 -22.97
CA ALA A 90 -31.75 16.19 -23.47
C ALA A 90 -30.64 15.78 -22.47
N CYS A 91 -30.78 16.10 -21.18
CA CYS A 91 -29.71 15.91 -20.18
C CYS A 91 -30.17 15.06 -18.98
N LEU A 92 -30.74 13.88 -19.22
CA LEU A 92 -31.26 13.01 -18.16
C LEU A 92 -31.24 11.49 -18.48
N THR A 93 -30.43 11.05 -19.45
CA THR A 93 -30.43 9.64 -19.91
C THR A 93 -29.02 9.06 -20.15
N ARG A 94 -28.01 9.47 -19.37
CA ARG A 94 -26.63 8.98 -19.54
C ARG A 94 -25.85 8.84 -18.22
N THR A 95 -26.47 8.20 -17.22
CA THR A 95 -25.88 8.06 -15.87
C THR A 95 -26.07 6.68 -15.22
N LEU A 96 -26.43 5.64 -15.99
CA LEU A 96 -26.73 4.29 -15.47
C LEU A 96 -26.22 3.14 -16.39
N THR A 97 -24.94 3.17 -16.78
CA THR A 97 -24.25 1.99 -17.38
C THR A 97 -22.76 2.00 -17.03
N ALA A 98 -22.42 2.12 -15.74
CA ALA A 98 -21.04 2.06 -15.23
C ALA A 98 -20.95 1.20 -13.95
N THR A 99 -21.80 0.19 -13.84
CA THR A 99 -21.82 -0.78 -12.74
C THR A 99 -21.89 -2.20 -13.31
N ALA A 100 -21.09 -3.10 -12.73
CA ALA A 100 -21.09 -4.55 -12.96
C ALA A 100 -20.82 -5.01 -14.42
N ALA A 101 -19.58 -4.82 -14.85
CA ALA A 101 -18.93 -5.72 -15.82
C ALA A 101 -17.77 -6.49 -15.16
N MET A 102 -17.98 -7.01 -13.94
CA MET A 102 -17.17 -8.13 -13.49
C MET A 102 -17.66 -9.35 -14.27
N ALA A 103 -16.80 -9.89 -15.14
CA ALA A 103 -17.09 -11.13 -15.83
C ALA A 103 -17.38 -12.22 -14.78
N ARG A 104 -18.47 -12.97 -14.96
CA ARG A 104 -18.66 -14.20 -14.18
C ARG A 104 -17.60 -15.18 -14.66
N ILE A 105 -16.58 -15.38 -13.84
CA ILE A 105 -15.57 -16.42 -14.01
C ILE A 105 -16.33 -17.75 -14.17
N SER A 106 -15.96 -18.54 -15.17
CA SER A 106 -16.58 -19.86 -15.37
C SER A 106 -16.21 -20.80 -14.21
N ASP A 107 -17.09 -21.75 -13.85
CA ASP A 107 -16.80 -22.70 -12.76
C ASP A 107 -15.48 -23.49 -13.00
N GLU A 108 -15.11 -23.68 -14.27
CA GLU A 108 -13.89 -24.37 -14.69
C GLU A 108 -12.65 -23.46 -14.52
N GLU A 109 -12.67 -22.19 -14.94
CA GLU A 109 -11.61 -21.21 -14.60
C GLU A 109 -11.47 -21.05 -13.08
N ALA A 110 -12.59 -20.91 -12.36
CA ALA A 110 -12.60 -20.71 -10.92
C ALA A 110 -11.93 -21.88 -10.16
N SER A 111 -12.06 -23.10 -10.69
CA SER A 111 -11.36 -24.27 -10.16
C SER A 111 -9.84 -24.20 -10.34
N GLY A 112 -9.36 -23.58 -11.43
CA GLY A 112 -7.93 -23.42 -11.71
C GLY A 112 -7.25 -22.28 -10.94
N LEU A 113 -8.02 -21.34 -10.39
CA LEU A 113 -7.48 -20.25 -9.55
C LEU A 113 -7.11 -20.67 -8.13
N VAL A 114 -7.33 -21.93 -7.76
CA VAL A 114 -7.17 -22.47 -6.41
C VAL A 114 -6.37 -23.77 -6.45
N GLY A 115 -5.39 -23.92 -5.55
CA GLY A 115 -4.82 -25.21 -5.18
C GLY A 115 -4.51 -25.25 -3.69
N ASP A 116 -3.96 -26.37 -3.20
CA ASP A 116 -3.82 -26.74 -1.78
C ASP A 116 -3.06 -25.75 -0.84
N VAL A 117 -2.43 -24.72 -1.40
CA VAL A 117 -1.48 -23.80 -0.73
C VAL A 117 -1.76 -22.36 -1.15
N PHE A 118 -1.81 -22.12 -2.46
CA PHE A 118 -2.07 -20.81 -3.06
C PHE A 118 -3.41 -20.76 -3.78
N PHE A 119 -4.08 -19.61 -3.68
CA PHE A 119 -5.16 -19.19 -4.57
C PHE A 119 -4.90 -17.77 -5.10
N LEU A 120 -5.47 -17.41 -6.25
CA LEU A 120 -5.42 -16.04 -6.76
C LEU A 120 -6.53 -15.20 -6.13
N ASP A 121 -6.20 -14.20 -5.30
CA ASP A 121 -7.23 -13.31 -4.74
C ASP A 121 -7.74 -12.31 -5.79
N GLU A 122 -8.99 -11.89 -5.64
CA GLU A 122 -9.65 -10.90 -6.51
C GLU A 122 -8.86 -9.59 -6.63
N PHE A 123 -8.06 -9.22 -5.62
CA PHE A 123 -7.20 -8.03 -5.64
C PHE A 123 -6.04 -8.15 -6.64
N ALA A 124 -5.53 -9.35 -6.93
CA ALA A 124 -4.47 -9.56 -7.91
C ALA A 124 -4.98 -9.53 -9.37
N LEU A 125 -6.27 -9.78 -9.60
CA LEU A 125 -6.87 -9.85 -10.95
C LEU A 125 -6.66 -8.56 -11.76
N ARG A 126 -6.51 -7.40 -11.10
CA ARG A 126 -6.15 -6.11 -11.72
C ARG A 126 -4.90 -6.20 -12.60
N GLN A 127 -3.95 -7.07 -12.29
CA GLN A 127 -2.72 -7.25 -13.08
C GLN A 127 -2.93 -7.97 -14.42
N TRP A 128 -4.05 -8.68 -14.58
CA TRP A 128 -4.47 -9.33 -15.82
C TRP A 128 -5.51 -8.50 -16.57
N ASP A 129 -6.49 -7.96 -15.83
CA ASP A 129 -7.76 -7.51 -16.39
C ASP A 129 -7.89 -5.98 -16.47
N ASP A 130 -7.08 -5.21 -15.74
CA ASP A 130 -7.06 -3.74 -15.81
C ASP A 130 -5.89 -3.25 -16.70
N PRO A 131 -6.15 -2.79 -17.94
CA PRO A 131 -5.10 -2.28 -18.82
C PRO A 131 -4.44 -1.00 -18.27
N SER A 132 -5.09 -0.30 -17.33
CA SER A 132 -4.55 0.89 -16.66
C SER A 132 -3.73 0.58 -15.41
N TYR A 133 -3.60 -0.70 -15.03
CA TYR A 133 -2.81 -1.11 -13.86
C TYR A 133 -1.36 -0.59 -13.93
N GLY A 134 -0.89 0.03 -12.85
CA GLY A 134 0.48 0.54 -12.72
C GLY A 134 1.43 -0.58 -12.28
N GLY A 135 2.60 -0.66 -12.92
CA GLY A 135 3.57 -1.72 -12.67
C GLY A 135 3.29 -3.01 -13.45
N THR A 136 3.62 -4.15 -12.86
CA THR A 136 3.68 -5.44 -13.57
C THR A 136 2.31 -5.95 -14.00
N ARG A 137 2.15 -6.25 -15.29
CA ARG A 137 0.93 -6.76 -15.92
C ARG A 137 1.19 -8.09 -16.65
N PHE A 138 0.16 -8.93 -16.75
CA PHE A 138 0.19 -10.24 -17.42
C PHE A 138 -0.93 -10.36 -18.49
N PRO A 139 -1.00 -9.44 -19.46
CA PRO A 139 -2.10 -9.39 -20.42
C PRO A 139 -2.16 -10.68 -21.25
N GLY A 140 -3.28 -11.41 -21.16
CA GLY A 140 -3.50 -12.65 -21.91
C GLY A 140 -2.69 -13.87 -21.41
N PHE A 141 -1.96 -13.77 -20.30
CA PHE A 141 -1.40 -14.96 -19.65
C PHE A 141 -2.49 -15.68 -18.86
N ASP A 142 -2.53 -17.00 -18.92
CA ASP A 142 -3.58 -17.77 -18.24
C ASP A 142 -3.43 -17.73 -16.71
N LYS A 143 -4.53 -17.41 -16.02
CA LYS A 143 -4.53 -17.20 -14.57
C LYS A 143 -4.36 -18.52 -13.79
N ALA A 144 -4.95 -19.61 -14.29
CA ALA A 144 -4.84 -20.92 -13.67
C ALA A 144 -3.43 -21.49 -13.84
N GLU A 145 -2.84 -21.38 -15.03
CA GLU A 145 -1.44 -21.70 -15.31
C GLU A 145 -0.50 -20.90 -14.40
N PHE A 146 -0.78 -19.62 -14.14
CA PHE A 146 0.02 -18.83 -13.20
C PHE A 146 0.01 -19.45 -11.79
N VAL A 147 -1.17 -19.71 -11.22
CA VAL A 147 -1.32 -20.34 -9.90
C VAL A 147 -0.62 -21.70 -9.87
N ARG A 148 -0.82 -22.52 -10.91
CA ARG A 148 -0.19 -23.83 -11.09
C ARG A 148 1.34 -23.75 -11.09
N ARG A 149 1.93 -22.76 -11.77
CA ARG A 149 3.39 -22.53 -11.80
C ARG A 149 3.97 -22.12 -10.45
N ILE A 150 3.26 -21.29 -9.67
CA ILE A 150 3.69 -20.92 -8.31
C ILE A 150 3.65 -22.14 -7.38
N HIS A 151 2.62 -22.99 -7.52
CA HIS A 151 2.55 -24.28 -6.84
C HIS A 151 3.71 -25.22 -7.20
N GLU A 152 4.00 -25.39 -8.49
CA GLU A 152 5.14 -26.20 -8.96
C GLU A 152 6.47 -25.69 -8.40
N ALA A 153 6.70 -24.38 -8.42
CA ALA A 153 7.91 -23.77 -7.87
C ALA A 153 8.04 -23.98 -6.36
N HIS A 154 6.95 -23.83 -5.60
CA HIS A 154 6.94 -24.09 -4.15
C HIS A 154 7.21 -25.56 -3.84
N ALA A 155 6.55 -26.49 -4.55
CA ALA A 155 6.79 -27.93 -4.41
C ALA A 155 8.22 -28.34 -4.80
N ALA A 156 8.85 -27.61 -5.72
CA ALA A 156 10.26 -27.76 -6.10
C ALA A 156 11.25 -27.12 -5.11
N GLY A 157 10.77 -26.42 -4.08
CA GLY A 157 11.58 -25.87 -2.99
C GLY A 157 11.63 -24.35 -2.86
N ALA A 158 10.87 -23.58 -3.65
CA ALA A 158 10.77 -22.13 -3.46
C ALA A 158 10.08 -21.83 -2.11
N GLY A 159 10.85 -21.30 -1.16
CA GLY A 159 10.39 -21.10 0.22
C GLY A 159 9.38 -19.95 0.37
N LEU A 160 8.57 -20.02 1.44
CA LEU A 160 7.79 -18.89 1.92
C LEU A 160 8.72 -17.97 2.72
N VAL A 161 9.10 -16.83 2.14
CA VAL A 161 9.93 -15.82 2.80
C VAL A 161 9.05 -14.88 3.62
N ASP A 162 9.53 -14.47 4.80
CA ASP A 162 8.83 -13.53 5.67
C ASP A 162 8.77 -12.13 5.07
N GLY A 163 7.56 -11.59 4.87
CA GLY A 163 7.36 -10.20 4.47
C GLY A 163 7.30 -9.25 5.66
N TYR A 164 6.72 -8.07 5.45
CA TYR A 164 6.69 -6.99 6.46
C TYR A 164 5.91 -7.32 7.76
N ALA A 165 5.02 -8.31 7.74
CA ALA A 165 4.17 -8.73 8.86
C ALA A 165 3.95 -10.26 8.85
N PRO A 166 3.57 -10.90 9.99
CA PRO A 166 3.41 -12.36 10.06
C PRO A 166 2.43 -12.97 9.06
N PHE A 167 1.42 -12.20 8.64
CA PHE A 167 0.43 -12.59 7.63
C PHE A 167 0.88 -12.35 6.18
N CYS A 168 2.04 -11.73 5.95
CA CYS A 168 2.60 -11.43 4.64
C CYS A 168 3.76 -12.37 4.35
N LYS A 169 3.72 -13.08 3.22
CA LYS A 169 4.82 -13.92 2.73
C LYS A 169 5.13 -13.58 1.27
N HIS A 170 6.32 -13.99 0.84
CA HIS A 170 6.78 -13.86 -0.52
C HIS A 170 7.23 -15.22 -1.04
N VAL A 171 6.99 -15.49 -2.32
CA VAL A 171 7.61 -16.59 -3.06
C VAL A 171 8.30 -15.98 -4.27
N PHE A 172 9.63 -16.13 -4.33
CA PHE A 172 10.44 -15.65 -5.45
C PHE A 172 10.64 -16.79 -6.45
N VAL A 173 10.31 -16.53 -7.72
CA VAL A 173 10.43 -17.52 -8.80
C VAL A 173 11.10 -16.89 -10.02
N PRO A 174 11.89 -17.65 -10.81
CA PRO A 174 12.33 -17.20 -12.12
C PRO A 174 11.13 -16.83 -12.99
N ASN A 175 11.23 -15.73 -13.73
CA ASN A 175 10.14 -15.24 -14.55
C ASN A 175 9.82 -16.23 -15.69
N PHE A 176 8.66 -16.89 -15.59
CA PHE A 176 8.12 -17.79 -16.61
C PHE A 176 7.10 -17.12 -17.54
N VAL A 177 6.76 -15.84 -17.32
CA VAL A 177 5.84 -15.08 -18.18
C VAL A 177 6.67 -14.19 -19.12
N ALA A 178 6.70 -14.59 -20.40
CA ALA A 178 7.49 -13.92 -21.42
C ALA A 178 7.07 -12.44 -21.59
N ALA A 179 8.05 -11.57 -21.85
CA ALA A 179 7.91 -10.12 -21.99
C ALA A 179 7.35 -9.37 -20.75
N THR A 180 7.22 -10.02 -19.58
CA THR A 180 6.94 -9.32 -18.33
C THR A 180 8.08 -8.35 -18.02
N LYS A 181 7.70 -7.08 -17.82
CA LYS A 181 8.61 -5.97 -17.52
C LYS A 181 8.79 -5.76 -16.02
N VAL A 182 9.92 -5.14 -15.65
CA VAL A 182 10.16 -4.68 -14.27
C VAL A 182 9.15 -3.62 -13.85
N GLY A 183 8.76 -3.59 -12.56
CA GLY A 183 7.84 -2.58 -12.03
C GLY A 183 8.49 -1.22 -11.72
N ALA A 184 9.81 -1.17 -11.62
CA ALA A 184 10.59 0.04 -11.35
C ALA A 184 11.96 -0.03 -12.07
N ILE A 185 12.54 1.12 -12.38
CA ILE A 185 13.89 1.23 -12.98
C ILE A 185 14.77 2.19 -12.18
N ALA A 186 16.09 2.01 -12.33
CA ALA A 186 17.08 2.89 -11.74
C ALA A 186 17.00 4.31 -12.32
N ILE A 187 17.15 5.31 -11.45
CA ILE A 187 17.27 6.72 -11.79
C ILE A 187 18.76 7.00 -12.09
N THR A 188 19.05 7.34 -13.33
CA THR A 188 20.38 7.68 -13.82
C THR A 188 20.45 9.16 -14.23
N LYS A 189 21.65 9.68 -14.51
CA LYS A 189 21.80 11.08 -14.96
C LYS A 189 21.13 11.33 -16.31
N GLU A 190 21.06 10.29 -17.12
CA GLU A 190 20.51 10.25 -18.47
C GLU A 190 18.98 10.26 -18.42
N ASN A 191 18.35 9.47 -17.55
CA ASN A 191 16.88 9.36 -17.50
C ASN A 191 16.20 10.29 -16.48
N GLN A 192 16.86 10.80 -15.44
CA GLN A 192 16.22 11.56 -14.34
C GLN A 192 15.30 12.73 -14.77
N HIS A 193 15.57 13.33 -15.93
CA HIS A 193 14.80 14.45 -16.49
C HIS A 193 13.42 14.03 -17.06
N LEU A 194 13.22 12.73 -17.24
CA LEU A 194 11.97 12.10 -17.69
C LEU A 194 11.02 11.79 -16.52
N LEU A 195 11.51 11.87 -15.28
CA LEU A 195 10.64 11.72 -14.10
C LEU A 195 9.49 12.72 -14.14
N ARG A 196 8.32 12.24 -13.71
CA ARG A 196 7.14 13.04 -13.42
C ARG A 196 6.83 12.95 -11.93
N SER A 197 6.07 13.91 -11.43
CA SER A 197 5.56 13.88 -10.06
C SER A 197 4.20 14.56 -9.96
N GLY A 198 3.42 14.17 -8.96
CA GLY A 198 2.03 14.57 -8.83
C GLY A 198 1.34 13.84 -7.67
N TYR A 199 0.12 14.25 -7.35
CA TYR A 199 -0.69 13.62 -6.32
C TYR A 199 -1.56 12.52 -6.91
N SER A 200 -1.51 11.31 -6.35
CA SER A 200 -2.25 10.13 -6.84
C SER A 200 -2.79 9.28 -5.70
N ALA A 201 -3.91 8.57 -5.93
CA ALA A 201 -4.53 7.66 -4.98
C ALA A 201 -4.80 6.30 -5.66
N ARG A 202 -4.75 5.20 -4.90
CA ARG A 202 -5.03 3.84 -5.44
C ARG A 202 -6.52 3.58 -5.67
N SER A 203 -7.36 4.31 -4.95
CA SER A 203 -8.81 4.27 -5.10
C SER A 203 -9.41 5.63 -4.73
N ALA A 204 -10.66 5.87 -5.13
CA ALA A 204 -11.39 7.08 -4.75
C ALA A 204 -11.70 7.19 -3.24
N ALA A 205 -11.41 6.15 -2.46
CA ALA A 205 -11.57 6.14 -1.01
C ALA A 205 -10.27 6.48 -0.25
N GLU A 206 -9.11 6.51 -0.92
CA GLU A 206 -7.82 6.80 -0.28
C GLU A 206 -7.41 8.27 -0.48
N LEU A 207 -6.71 8.83 0.51
CA LEU A 207 -6.07 10.14 0.37
C LEU A 207 -5.00 10.13 -0.74
N PRO A 208 -4.97 11.15 -1.63
CA PRO A 208 -3.96 11.24 -2.66
C PRO A 208 -2.62 11.67 -2.07
N VAL A 209 -1.55 10.98 -2.46
CA VAL A 209 -0.19 11.15 -1.96
C VAL A 209 0.75 11.61 -3.06
N LEU A 210 1.85 12.27 -2.70
CA LEU A 210 2.87 12.70 -3.66
C LEU A 210 3.66 11.48 -4.15
N THR A 211 3.52 11.17 -5.43
CA THR A 211 4.22 10.09 -6.14
C THR A 211 5.18 10.68 -7.16
N ARG A 212 6.25 9.93 -7.49
CA ARG A 212 7.13 10.19 -8.64
C ARG A 212 7.28 8.91 -9.46
N TRP A 213 7.34 9.04 -10.79
CA TRP A 213 7.35 7.89 -11.70
C TRP A 213 8.06 8.21 -13.01
N PHE A 214 8.41 7.16 -13.76
CA PHE A 214 8.69 7.23 -15.19
C PHE A 214 7.45 6.85 -15.99
N PRO A 215 7.01 7.67 -16.98
CA PRO A 215 6.03 7.22 -17.97
C PRO A 215 6.63 6.08 -18.80
N GLU A 216 5.93 4.95 -18.93
CA GLU A 216 6.44 3.78 -19.67
C GLU A 216 6.85 4.11 -21.13
N ALA A 217 6.14 5.07 -21.76
CA ALA A 217 6.42 5.49 -23.13
C ALA A 217 7.69 6.35 -23.29
N ASP A 218 8.22 6.93 -22.20
CA ASP A 218 9.36 7.84 -22.22
C ASP A 218 10.71 7.11 -21.96
N VAL A 219 10.71 5.85 -21.52
CA VAL A 219 11.93 5.13 -21.05
C VAL A 219 12.06 3.71 -21.61
N GLU A 220 13.29 3.21 -21.71
CA GLU A 220 13.55 1.79 -21.98
C GLU A 220 13.34 0.95 -20.71
N ILE A 221 12.58 -0.15 -20.82
CA ILE A 221 12.20 -0.99 -19.69
C ILE A 221 12.78 -2.40 -19.83
N PRO A 222 13.66 -2.83 -18.90
CA PRO A 222 14.17 -4.20 -18.85
C PRO A 222 13.07 -5.26 -18.68
N ASP A 223 13.33 -6.45 -19.22
CA ASP A 223 12.54 -7.64 -18.87
C ASP A 223 12.84 -8.06 -17.42
N ALA A 224 11.81 -8.52 -16.71
CA ALA A 224 11.97 -9.09 -15.38
C ALA A 224 12.62 -10.48 -15.48
N THR A 225 13.61 -10.76 -14.64
CA THR A 225 14.23 -12.09 -14.50
C THR A 225 13.57 -12.92 -13.39
N PHE A 226 12.92 -12.25 -12.42
CA PHE A 226 12.19 -12.86 -11.31
C PHE A 226 10.80 -12.26 -11.13
N LEU A 227 9.92 -13.02 -10.48
CA LEU A 227 8.63 -12.58 -9.97
C LEU A 227 8.65 -12.69 -8.43
N ASP A 228 8.44 -11.57 -7.75
CA ASP A 228 8.08 -11.49 -6.31
C ASP A 228 6.57 -11.71 -6.20
N VAL A 229 6.15 -12.90 -5.76
CA VAL A 229 4.74 -13.23 -5.54
C VAL A 229 4.37 -12.94 -4.09
N ILE A 230 3.60 -11.87 -3.87
CA ILE A 230 3.19 -11.40 -2.55
C ILE A 230 1.92 -12.10 -2.12
N LEU A 231 1.97 -12.69 -0.92
CA LEU A 231 0.95 -13.55 -0.36
C LEU A 231 0.42 -12.99 0.95
N TYR A 232 -0.90 -12.90 1.10
CA TYR A 232 -1.54 -12.66 2.39
C TYR A 232 -2.18 -13.95 2.90
N SER A 233 -2.14 -14.18 4.21
CA SER A 233 -2.80 -15.34 4.82
C SER A 233 -4.32 -15.25 4.65
N ARG A 234 -5.00 -16.39 4.50
CA ARG A 234 -6.46 -16.41 4.36
C ARG A 234 -7.16 -15.66 5.50
N GLY A 235 -6.70 -15.85 6.74
CA GLY A 235 -7.24 -15.16 7.92
C GLY A 235 -7.10 -13.64 7.87
N GLN A 236 -6.02 -13.10 7.28
CA GLN A 236 -5.91 -11.65 7.07
C GLN A 236 -6.92 -11.16 6.02
N LEU A 237 -7.06 -11.91 4.93
CA LEU A 237 -8.01 -11.57 3.85
C LEU A 237 -9.47 -11.67 4.31
N GLU A 238 -9.79 -12.60 5.21
CA GLU A 238 -11.09 -12.68 5.91
C GLU A 238 -11.35 -11.41 6.74
N LEU A 239 -10.36 -10.94 7.52
CA LEU A 239 -10.47 -9.71 8.33
C LEU A 239 -10.65 -8.45 7.46
N GLU A 240 -9.89 -8.33 6.36
CA GLU A 240 -10.01 -7.18 5.44
C GLU A 240 -11.35 -7.18 4.70
N ARG A 241 -11.86 -8.35 4.29
CA ARG A 241 -13.20 -8.48 3.68
C ARG A 241 -14.30 -8.13 4.69
N ALA A 242 -14.14 -8.47 5.97
CA ALA A 242 -15.10 -8.12 7.02
C ALA A 242 -15.12 -6.61 7.34
N ALA A 243 -13.96 -5.94 7.33
CA ALA A 243 -13.85 -4.50 7.59
C ALA A 243 -14.47 -3.63 6.48
N MET A 244 -14.35 -4.05 5.22
CA MET A 244 -14.92 -3.32 4.07
C MET A 244 -16.39 -3.70 3.83
N ALA A 245 -17.32 -2.80 4.11
CA ALA A 245 -18.76 -3.00 3.88
C ALA A 245 -19.10 -3.45 2.44
N SER A 246 -18.35 -2.96 1.43
CA SER A 246 -18.48 -3.36 0.02
C SER A 246 -17.99 -4.78 -0.32
N LYS A 247 -17.39 -5.48 0.65
CA LYS A 247 -16.87 -6.86 0.51
C LYS A 247 -17.61 -7.89 1.37
N GLN A 248 -18.56 -7.47 2.21
CA GLN A 248 -19.27 -8.37 3.14
C GLN A 248 -20.24 -9.35 2.46
N GLU A 249 -20.74 -9.04 1.26
CA GLU A 249 -21.62 -9.93 0.47
C GLU A 249 -20.85 -10.89 -0.47
N ARG A 250 -19.52 -10.95 -0.36
CA ARG A 250 -18.68 -11.81 -1.22
C ARG A 250 -18.74 -13.29 -0.79
N PRO A 251 -18.51 -14.24 -1.71
CA PRO A 251 -18.33 -15.64 -1.35
C PRO A 251 -17.15 -15.81 -0.37
N ALA A 252 -17.21 -16.89 0.41
CA ALA A 252 -16.13 -17.31 1.29
C ALA A 252 -14.83 -17.49 0.50
N LEU A 253 -13.69 -17.25 1.15
CA LEU A 253 -12.39 -17.49 0.56
C LEU A 253 -12.14 -19.00 0.34
N PRO A 254 -11.37 -19.39 -0.69
CA PRO A 254 -11.04 -20.78 -0.95
C PRO A 254 -10.34 -21.46 0.24
N ASP A 255 -10.41 -22.78 0.33
CA ASP A 255 -9.75 -23.54 1.41
C ASP A 255 -8.25 -23.75 1.13
N ALA A 256 -7.52 -22.63 1.06
CA ALA A 256 -6.08 -22.58 0.86
C ALA A 256 -5.46 -21.51 1.78
N PRO A 257 -4.27 -21.75 2.35
CA PRO A 257 -3.68 -20.90 3.40
C PRO A 257 -3.24 -19.50 2.93
N TRP A 258 -2.86 -19.34 1.66
CA TRP A 258 -2.25 -18.11 1.13
C TRP A 258 -2.96 -17.60 -0.13
N GLY A 259 -3.41 -16.35 -0.11
CA GLY A 259 -3.92 -15.66 -1.29
C GLY A 259 -2.83 -14.84 -1.95
N ILE A 260 -2.60 -15.04 -3.25
CA ILE A 260 -1.76 -14.17 -4.08
C ILE A 260 -2.50 -12.84 -4.25
N ILE A 261 -1.94 -11.77 -3.70
CA ILE A 261 -2.55 -10.42 -3.73
C ILE A 261 -1.84 -9.45 -4.67
N SER A 262 -0.58 -9.69 -4.99
CA SER A 262 0.19 -8.90 -5.95
C SER A 262 1.41 -9.67 -6.42
N VAL A 263 1.90 -9.35 -7.61
CA VAL A 263 3.13 -9.91 -8.19
C VAL A 263 3.96 -8.77 -8.75
N LYS A 264 5.25 -8.68 -8.39
CA LYS A 264 6.18 -7.71 -9.00
C LYS A 264 7.16 -8.43 -9.91
N GLY A 265 7.28 -7.96 -11.15
CA GLY A 265 8.41 -8.25 -12.02
C GLY A 265 9.62 -7.43 -11.59
N GLN A 266 10.76 -8.08 -11.41
CA GLN A 266 12.00 -7.46 -10.92
C GLN A 266 13.24 -8.22 -11.44
N THR A 267 14.42 -7.62 -11.25
CA THR A 267 15.73 -8.25 -11.59
C THR A 267 16.32 -9.09 -10.46
N GLU A 268 15.77 -8.95 -9.25
CA GLU A 268 16.30 -9.48 -8.00
C GLU A 268 15.47 -10.68 -7.48
N ASP A 269 16.07 -11.57 -6.70
CA ASP A 269 15.42 -12.74 -6.10
C ASP A 269 15.00 -12.55 -4.62
N TYR A 270 14.91 -11.29 -4.16
CA TYR A 270 14.52 -10.90 -2.80
C TYR A 270 13.52 -9.73 -2.80
N GLU A 271 12.90 -9.43 -1.64
CA GLU A 271 11.89 -8.35 -1.54
C GLU A 271 12.53 -6.98 -1.86
N CYS A 272 12.18 -6.39 -3.00
CA CYS A 272 12.47 -4.98 -3.22
C CYS A 272 11.60 -4.12 -2.29
N PRO A 273 12.19 -3.19 -1.50
CA PRO A 273 11.44 -2.41 -0.50
C PRO A 273 10.19 -1.74 -1.06
N MET A 274 9.09 -1.80 -0.32
CA MET A 274 7.88 -1.02 -0.65
C MET A 274 8.19 0.49 -0.62
N THR A 275 7.45 1.30 -1.38
CA THR A 275 7.68 2.76 -1.42
C THR A 275 7.53 3.39 -0.02
N PRO A 276 8.31 4.45 0.34
CA PRO A 276 8.25 5.03 1.69
C PRO A 276 6.84 5.49 2.08
N ILE A 277 6.08 5.99 1.10
CA ILE A 277 4.69 6.40 1.27
C ILE A 277 3.74 5.23 1.56
N THR A 278 4.03 4.03 1.03
CA THR A 278 3.27 2.81 1.37
C THR A 278 3.47 2.44 2.84
N MET A 279 4.68 2.59 3.38
CA MET A 279 4.94 2.39 4.82
C MET A 279 4.18 3.41 5.68
N MET A 280 4.19 4.68 5.28
CA MET A 280 3.44 5.74 5.97
C MET A 280 1.93 5.47 5.97
N ARG A 281 1.35 5.13 4.81
CA ARG A 281 -0.07 4.79 4.68
C ARG A 281 -0.43 3.55 5.51
N ASN A 282 0.41 2.52 5.53
CA ASN A 282 0.18 1.34 6.37
C ASN A 282 0.02 1.68 7.85
N ALA A 283 0.75 2.67 8.36
CA ALA A 283 0.63 3.13 9.74
C ALA A 283 -0.61 4.00 10.04
N LEU A 284 -1.38 4.44 9.03
CA LEU A 284 -2.64 5.17 9.21
C LEU A 284 -3.84 4.26 9.54
N GLY A 285 -3.72 2.95 9.27
CA GLY A 285 -4.78 1.97 9.53
C GLY A 285 -5.74 1.74 8.37
N GLN A 286 -6.72 0.86 8.59
CA GLN A 286 -7.60 0.30 7.56
C GLN A 286 -8.51 1.36 6.93
N ASP A 287 -8.94 2.38 7.69
CA ASP A 287 -9.78 3.47 7.22
C ASP A 287 -9.14 4.27 6.08
N GLU A 288 -7.80 4.30 6.02
CA GLU A 288 -7.00 5.02 5.00
C GLU A 288 -6.30 4.04 4.03
N GLY A 289 -6.80 2.79 3.92
CA GLY A 289 -6.26 1.76 3.02
C GLY A 289 -4.91 1.17 3.45
N GLY A 290 -4.52 1.36 4.71
CA GLY A 290 -3.30 0.80 5.32
C GLY A 290 -3.56 -0.46 6.16
N SER A 291 -2.52 -1.27 6.39
CA SER A 291 -2.63 -2.49 7.20
C SER A 291 -2.68 -2.28 8.72
N GLY A 292 -2.47 -1.05 9.22
CA GLY A 292 -2.40 -0.73 10.65
C GLY A 292 -1.05 -1.06 11.31
N VAL A 293 -0.05 -1.49 10.54
CA VAL A 293 1.29 -1.79 11.06
C VAL A 293 2.09 -0.50 11.26
N PRO A 294 2.63 -0.23 12.46
CA PRO A 294 3.47 0.94 12.71
C PRO A 294 4.73 1.00 11.83
N VAL A 295 5.21 2.21 11.54
CA VAL A 295 6.44 2.40 10.75
C VAL A 295 7.67 1.88 11.52
N ASP A 296 8.28 0.83 10.98
CA ASP A 296 9.65 0.40 11.30
C ASP A 296 10.65 1.39 10.67
N ARG A 297 11.52 2.00 11.49
CA ARG A 297 12.47 3.02 11.04
C ARG A 297 13.59 2.45 10.17
N GLU A 298 14.12 1.27 10.51
CA GLU A 298 15.24 0.68 9.77
C GLU A 298 14.78 0.24 8.38
N LYS A 299 13.57 -0.35 8.30
CA LYS A 299 12.92 -0.66 7.01
C LYS A 299 12.55 0.59 6.23
N TYR A 300 12.15 1.68 6.89
CA TYR A 300 11.83 2.95 6.24
C TYR A 300 13.07 3.60 5.64
N ASP A 301 14.19 3.62 6.38
CA ASP A 301 15.45 4.17 5.88
C ASP A 301 16.00 3.32 4.71
N ALA A 302 15.90 2.00 4.77
CA ALA A 302 16.23 1.11 3.64
C ALA A 302 15.32 1.32 2.41
N SER A 303 14.02 1.59 2.63
CA SER A 303 13.09 1.98 1.58
C SER A 303 13.49 3.33 0.96
N VAL A 304 13.84 4.33 1.76
CA VAL A 304 14.30 5.64 1.26
C VAL A 304 15.59 5.52 0.46
N GLU A 305 16.55 4.70 0.88
CA GLU A 305 17.79 4.46 0.13
C GLU A 305 17.50 3.85 -1.25
N TYR A 306 16.76 2.74 -1.30
CA TYR A 306 16.38 2.09 -2.57
C TYR A 306 15.60 3.05 -3.48
N HIS A 307 14.55 3.67 -2.95
CA HIS A 307 13.67 4.57 -3.70
C HIS A 307 14.28 5.94 -3.99
N THR A 308 15.42 6.31 -3.40
CA THR A 308 16.21 7.47 -3.85
C THR A 308 16.79 7.22 -5.23
N HIS A 309 17.19 5.97 -5.50
CA HIS A 309 17.84 5.53 -6.73
C HIS A 309 16.94 4.79 -7.72
N HIS A 310 15.67 4.55 -7.40
CA HIS A 310 14.70 3.89 -8.28
C HIS A 310 13.38 4.68 -8.34
N ALA A 311 12.63 4.52 -9.42
CA ALA A 311 11.26 5.02 -9.54
C ALA A 311 10.34 3.99 -10.22
N PRO A 312 9.06 3.91 -9.80
CA PRO A 312 8.08 3.05 -10.43
C PRO A 312 7.78 3.49 -11.88
N LEU A 313 7.30 2.54 -12.66
CA LEU A 313 6.82 2.73 -14.03
C LEU A 313 5.29 2.84 -14.07
N VAL A 314 4.79 3.79 -14.85
CA VAL A 314 3.34 4.02 -15.01
C VAL A 314 3.00 4.11 -16.50
N ALA A 315 2.06 3.29 -16.95
CA ALA A 315 1.61 3.22 -18.34
C ALA A 315 0.83 4.45 -18.81
N ALA A 316 0.19 5.17 -17.89
CA ALA A 316 -0.66 6.33 -18.15
C ALA A 316 0.05 7.66 -17.78
N ASP A 317 -0.54 8.77 -18.24
CA ASP A 317 -0.08 10.15 -17.90
C ASP A 317 -0.14 10.48 -16.40
N SER A 318 -0.71 9.60 -15.56
CA SER A 318 -0.85 9.80 -14.11
C SER A 318 -0.84 8.45 -13.37
N PRO A 319 -0.30 8.37 -12.13
CA PRO A 319 -0.26 7.12 -11.37
C PRO A 319 -1.63 6.75 -10.82
N ASN A 320 -1.83 5.45 -10.61
CA ASN A 320 -2.91 4.89 -9.80
C ASN A 320 -2.41 4.46 -8.40
N GLY A 321 -1.58 5.29 -7.77
CA GLY A 321 -1.34 5.28 -6.31
C GLY A 321 -0.26 4.36 -5.75
N GLU A 322 0.58 3.76 -6.59
CA GLU A 322 1.84 3.10 -6.20
C GLU A 322 3.05 3.91 -6.73
#